data_AF-A0A3A8NIC0-F1
#
_entry.id   AF-A0A3A8NIC0-F1
#
_cell.length_a   1.000
_cell.length_b   1.000
_cell.length_c   1.000
_cell.angle_alpha   90.00
_cell.angle_beta   90.00
_cell.angle_gamma   90.00
#
_symmetry.space_group_name_H-M   'P 1'
#
loop_
_entity.id
_entity.type
_entity.pdbx_description
1 polymer ?
#
loop_
_entity_poly.entity_id
_entity_poly.type
_entity_poly.pdbx_seq_one_letter_code
_entity_poly.pdbx_strand_id
1 'polypeptide(L)'
;MSTASPSAKLGAAMAARRTPEQLRARRQLVWRELLTSLWAPLCGVGLAFIPYVTLIEMAPATASWAQPLMKGFGLLMVAAFVGLLVWRNVSRKESVLRTLRHEARELLAEDERILERVKDKVPATVADRLTEQALRVESASVAGNAEALRTEVKALEALTQEHLGPYRKQSVWDFVGGFAKALLIAAVIRTVLVEPYRIPSGSMLPTLQIGDQVFVNKYIYGVRIPFTNFVPFRIVRAPQRGDVIVFNNPVDESKDFIKRVVGIPGDTVEIVDGVVRINGEAQTRTLVSPDFVVHNWDERAGQWFDQEEVLYREDLSGVVHSSLQSPMRMPGREHEGPYTVPTDSVFVMGDNRDNSADSRYNLGAPGYGVAYVPYGHIKGKAMVVWLSLGYGGLLSNLFGGTGLRVERFFEPVR
;
A
#
# COMPACT_ATOMS: atom_id res chain seq x y z
N MET A 1 -10.04 50.17 -36.93
CA MET A 1 -10.47 49.46 -35.69
C MET A 1 -10.13 48.00 -35.89
N SER A 2 -9.09 47.51 -35.20
CA SER A 2 -8.48 46.20 -35.46
C SER A 2 -9.27 45.06 -34.82
N THR A 3 -9.32 43.97 -35.56
CA THR A 3 -10.03 42.70 -35.38
C THR A 3 -9.66 41.94 -34.11
N ALA A 4 -10.62 41.62 -33.25
CA ALA A 4 -10.46 40.57 -32.24
C ALA A 4 -11.00 39.26 -32.82
N SER A 5 -10.10 38.28 -32.98
CA SER A 5 -10.41 36.93 -33.47
C SER A 5 -11.43 36.22 -32.56
N PRO A 6 -12.55 35.67 -33.09
CA PRO A 6 -13.59 35.06 -32.29
C PRO A 6 -13.27 33.58 -32.01
N SER A 7 -12.24 33.29 -31.22
CA SER A 7 -12.12 31.98 -30.55
C SER A 7 -11.07 32.01 -29.42
N ALA A 8 -11.16 32.96 -28.50
CA ALA A 8 -10.41 32.79 -27.26
C ALA A 8 -11.06 31.63 -26.50
N LYS A 9 -10.27 30.57 -26.23
CA LYS A 9 -10.66 29.48 -25.31
C LYS A 9 -11.40 30.07 -24.11
N LEU A 10 -12.51 29.48 -23.68
CA LEU A 10 -13.34 30.04 -22.59
C LEU A 10 -12.47 30.42 -21.37
N GLY A 11 -11.51 29.57 -21.01
CA GLY A 11 -10.54 29.86 -19.95
C GLY A 11 -9.63 31.07 -20.22
N ALA A 12 -9.25 31.32 -21.47
CA ALA A 12 -8.46 32.48 -21.90
C ALA A 12 -9.30 33.76 -21.94
N ALA A 13 -10.55 33.69 -22.41
CA ALA A 13 -11.50 34.80 -22.40
C ALA A 13 -11.83 35.24 -20.96
N MET A 14 -12.05 34.28 -20.06
CA MET A 14 -12.18 34.56 -18.64
C MET A 14 -10.89 35.15 -18.07
N ALA A 15 -9.71 34.61 -18.40
CA ALA A 15 -8.44 35.12 -17.90
C ALA A 15 -8.18 36.57 -18.29
N ALA A 16 -8.53 36.97 -19.52
CA ALA A 16 -8.39 38.35 -20.00
C ALA A 16 -9.32 39.35 -19.28
N ARG A 17 -10.44 38.88 -18.70
CA ARG A 17 -11.44 39.71 -18.02
C ARG A 17 -11.33 39.72 -16.49
N ARG A 18 -10.38 38.97 -15.92
CA ARG A 18 -10.17 38.88 -14.46
C ARG A 18 -9.45 40.09 -13.91
N THR A 19 -9.88 40.55 -12.73
CA THR A 19 -9.15 41.57 -11.95
C THR A 19 -8.00 40.93 -11.14
N PRO A 20 -6.98 41.71 -10.74
CA PRO A 20 -5.89 41.21 -9.87
C PRO A 20 -6.37 40.66 -8.52
N GLU A 21 -7.48 41.15 -8.00
CA GLU A 21 -8.10 40.68 -6.76
C GLU A 21 -8.77 39.32 -6.97
N GLN A 22 -9.51 39.15 -8.07
CA GLN A 22 -10.11 37.86 -8.45
C GLN A 22 -9.04 36.78 -8.66
N LEU A 23 -7.88 37.13 -9.24
CA LEU A 23 -6.76 36.20 -9.39
C LEU A 23 -6.18 35.74 -8.04
N ARG A 24 -6.04 36.65 -7.07
CA ARG A 24 -5.57 36.31 -5.72
C ARG A 24 -6.57 35.43 -4.97
N ALA A 25 -7.85 35.79 -5.03
CA ALA A 25 -8.91 35.05 -4.36
C ALA A 25 -9.10 33.64 -4.96
N ARG A 26 -8.95 33.50 -6.29
CA ARG A 26 -8.91 32.21 -6.98
C ARG A 26 -7.75 31.34 -6.54
N ARG A 27 -6.54 31.89 -6.41
CA ARG A 27 -5.37 31.14 -5.91
C ARG A 27 -5.62 30.61 -4.50
N GLN A 28 -6.18 31.42 -3.61
CA GLN A 28 -6.54 31.01 -2.25
C GLN A 28 -7.59 29.90 -2.27
N LEU A 29 -8.60 30.02 -3.12
CA LEU A 29 -9.63 28.99 -3.29
C LEU A 29 -9.03 27.66 -3.78
N VAL A 30 -8.15 27.69 -4.77
CA VAL A 30 -7.48 26.48 -5.29
C VAL A 30 -6.71 25.77 -4.18
N TRP A 31 -5.97 26.50 -3.34
CA TRP A 31 -5.27 25.92 -2.20
C TRP A 31 -6.22 25.27 -1.18
N ARG A 32 -7.34 25.94 -0.87
CA ARG A 32 -8.37 25.40 0.01
C ARG A 32 -9.03 24.14 -0.57
N GLU A 33 -9.32 24.13 -1.86
CA GLU A 33 -9.88 22.97 -2.56
C GLU A 33 -8.89 21.81 -2.64
N LEU A 34 -7.61 22.10 -2.86
CA LEU A 34 -6.54 21.10 -2.78
C LEU A 34 -6.53 20.47 -1.39
N LEU A 35 -6.43 21.27 -0.32
CA LEU A 35 -6.40 20.78 1.07
C LEU A 35 -7.65 19.99 1.49
N THR A 36 -8.79 20.22 0.84
CA THR A 36 -10.07 19.54 1.11
C THR A 36 -10.43 18.46 0.09
N SER A 37 -9.57 18.23 -0.90
CA SER A 37 -9.68 17.16 -1.90
C SER A 37 -9.48 15.78 -1.26
N LEU A 38 -10.05 14.72 -1.83
CA LEU A 38 -9.69 13.33 -1.47
C LEU A 38 -8.23 13.02 -1.79
N TRP A 39 -7.69 13.70 -2.80
CA TRP A 39 -6.35 13.44 -3.30
C TRP A 39 -5.27 14.03 -2.40
N ALA A 40 -5.51 15.15 -1.71
CA ALA A 40 -4.46 15.75 -0.87
C ALA A 40 -4.07 14.90 0.34
N PRO A 41 -5.02 14.33 1.12
CA PRO A 41 -4.68 13.36 2.17
C PRO A 41 -3.94 12.15 1.60
N LEU A 42 -4.37 11.65 0.43
CA LEU A 42 -3.73 10.50 -0.22
C LEU A 42 -2.30 10.80 -0.66
N CYS A 43 -2.07 11.96 -1.30
CA CYS A 43 -0.74 12.42 -1.71
C CYS A 43 0.14 12.73 -0.49
N GLY A 44 -0.42 13.33 0.57
CA GLY A 44 0.30 13.59 1.82
C GLY A 44 0.77 12.30 2.49
N VAL A 45 -0.12 11.31 2.60
CA VAL A 45 0.23 9.97 3.09
C VAL A 45 1.25 9.30 2.17
N GLY A 46 1.07 9.37 0.85
CA GLY A 46 2.02 8.81 -0.12
C GLY A 46 3.42 9.41 0.00
N LEU A 47 3.52 10.73 0.18
CA LEU A 47 4.79 11.43 0.40
C LEU A 47 5.41 11.09 1.75
N ALA A 48 4.61 10.92 2.81
CA ALA A 48 5.08 10.47 4.12
C ALA A 48 5.46 8.98 4.15
N PHE A 49 4.87 8.17 3.26
CA PHE A 49 5.15 6.75 3.15
C PHE A 49 6.56 6.46 2.63
N ILE A 50 7.12 7.31 1.76
CA ILE A 50 8.50 7.17 1.25
C ILE A 50 9.56 7.23 2.36
N PRO A 51 9.62 8.29 3.21
CA PRO A 51 10.56 8.32 4.32
C PRO A 51 10.23 7.26 5.37
N TYR A 52 8.97 6.85 5.53
CA TYR A 52 8.59 5.74 6.41
C TYR A 52 9.20 4.41 5.96
N VAL A 53 9.04 4.07 4.68
CA VAL A 53 9.63 2.88 4.06
C VAL A 53 11.15 2.90 4.21
N THR A 54 11.75 4.06 3.94
CA THR A 54 13.21 4.25 4.07
C THR A 54 13.66 4.03 5.52
N LEU A 55 12.93 4.57 6.49
CA LEU A 55 13.22 4.38 7.91
C LEU A 55 13.14 2.91 8.32
N ILE A 56 12.11 2.17 7.89
CA ILE A 56 11.96 0.73 8.18
C ILE A 56 13.14 -0.07 7.65
N GLU A 57 13.53 0.20 6.40
CA GLU A 57 14.53 -0.59 5.69
C GLU A 57 15.97 -0.26 6.08
N MET A 58 16.25 1.01 6.37
CA MET A 58 17.61 1.48 6.67
C MET A 58 17.94 1.42 8.16
N ALA A 59 16.94 1.34 9.04
CA ALA A 59 17.18 1.20 10.46
C ALA A 59 17.84 -0.17 10.75
N PRO A 60 19.05 -0.21 11.36
CA PRO A 60 19.74 -1.46 11.67
C PRO A 60 18.87 -2.41 12.49
N ALA A 61 19.05 -3.73 12.31
CA ALA A 61 18.35 -4.73 13.12
C ALA A 61 18.65 -4.58 14.63
N THR A 62 19.85 -4.11 14.96
CA THR A 62 20.30 -3.79 16.33
C THR A 62 19.56 -2.60 16.96
N ALA A 63 18.91 -1.75 16.16
CA ALA A 63 18.16 -0.60 16.65
C ALA A 63 16.72 -0.98 17.06
N SER A 64 16.57 -1.96 17.96
CA SER A 64 15.27 -2.40 18.48
C SER A 64 14.51 -1.26 19.18
N TRP A 65 15.23 -0.32 19.80
CA TRP A 65 14.67 0.89 20.41
C TRP A 65 13.89 1.78 19.44
N ALA A 66 14.16 1.68 18.13
CA ALA A 66 13.47 2.48 17.11
C ALA A 66 12.12 1.88 16.68
N GLN A 67 11.83 0.61 17.03
CA GLN A 67 10.56 -0.04 16.64
C GLN A 67 9.30 0.72 17.10
N PRO A 68 9.19 1.16 18.36
CA PRO A 68 8.04 1.95 18.80
C PRO A 68 7.88 3.26 18.05
N LEU A 69 8.98 3.91 17.65
CA LEU A 69 8.96 5.16 16.87
C LEU A 69 8.46 4.92 15.45
N MET A 70 8.94 3.86 14.79
CA MET A 70 8.46 3.47 13.45
C MET A 70 6.97 3.17 13.48
N LYS A 71 6.52 2.37 14.45
CA LYS A 71 5.10 2.09 14.66
C LYS A 71 4.29 3.36 14.89
N GLY A 72 4.76 4.24 15.77
CA GLY A 72 4.14 5.52 16.07
C GLY A 72 4.01 6.41 14.84
N PHE A 73 5.03 6.47 13.98
CA PHE A 73 4.97 7.21 12.72
C PHE A 73 3.90 6.64 11.77
N GLY A 74 3.85 5.31 11.61
CA GLY A 74 2.81 4.63 10.83
C GLY A 74 1.40 4.95 11.31
N LEU A 75 1.17 4.85 12.62
CA LEU A 75 -0.11 5.18 13.24
C LEU A 75 -0.47 6.67 13.08
N LEU A 76 0.51 7.58 13.20
CA LEU A 76 0.30 9.01 12.99
C LEU A 76 -0.12 9.32 11.55
N MET A 77 0.44 8.64 10.55
CA MET A 77 0.01 8.79 9.16
C MET A 77 -1.47 8.42 8.99
N VAL A 78 -1.91 7.30 9.59
CA VAL A 78 -3.32 6.89 9.52
C VAL A 78 -4.22 7.83 10.31
N ALA A 79 -3.82 8.23 11.52
CA ALA A 79 -4.57 9.18 12.32
C ALA A 79 -4.74 10.54 11.61
N ALA A 80 -3.67 11.04 10.96
CA ALA A 80 -3.73 12.24 10.15
C ALA A 80 -4.66 12.07 8.94
N PHE A 81 -4.59 10.94 8.24
CA PHE A 81 -5.48 10.64 7.11
C PHE A 81 -6.95 10.58 7.53
N VAL A 82 -7.27 9.85 8.60
CA VAL A 82 -8.62 9.74 9.14
C VAL A 82 -9.10 11.08 9.68
N GLY A 83 -8.26 11.82 10.41
CA GLY A 83 -8.58 13.16 10.91
C GLY A 83 -8.92 14.13 9.77
N LEU A 84 -8.17 14.08 8.67
CA LEU A 84 -8.47 14.85 7.46
C LEU A 84 -9.80 14.41 6.82
N LEU A 85 -10.08 13.10 6.72
CA LEU A 85 -11.36 12.61 6.20
C LEU A 85 -12.56 13.02 7.07
N VAL A 86 -12.41 12.97 8.39
CA VAL A 86 -13.46 13.40 9.33
C VAL A 86 -13.66 14.91 9.23
N TRP A 87 -12.59 15.71 9.33
CA TRP A 87 -12.65 17.17 9.17
C TRP A 87 -13.31 17.56 7.85
N ARG A 88 -12.97 16.84 6.77
CA ARG A 88 -13.55 17.02 5.45
C ARG A 88 -15.07 16.80 5.43
N ASN A 89 -15.61 15.87 6.21
CA ASN A 89 -17.02 15.47 6.15
C ASN A 89 -17.92 16.13 7.20
N VAL A 90 -17.36 16.68 8.29
CA VAL A 90 -18.15 17.28 9.38
C VAL A 90 -18.80 18.62 8.99
N SER A 91 -18.17 19.42 8.11
CA SER A 91 -18.74 20.71 7.69
C SER A 91 -19.76 20.55 6.56
N ARG A 92 -21.07 20.55 6.91
CA ARG A 92 -22.17 20.54 5.94
C ARG A 92 -22.07 21.67 4.92
N LYS A 93 -21.75 22.89 5.37
CA LYS A 93 -21.58 24.06 4.49
C LYS A 93 -20.47 23.85 3.46
N GLU A 94 -19.32 23.35 3.90
CA GLU A 94 -18.19 23.10 2.99
C GLU A 94 -18.51 21.96 2.03
N SER A 95 -19.24 20.93 2.49
CA SER A 95 -19.68 19.83 1.64
C SER A 95 -20.55 20.31 0.48
N VAL A 96 -21.58 21.13 0.78
CA VAL A 96 -22.45 21.72 -0.24
C VAL A 96 -21.67 22.60 -1.21
N LEU A 97 -20.79 23.47 -0.71
CA LEU A 97 -19.96 24.31 -1.56
C LEU A 97 -19.06 23.48 -2.48
N ARG A 98 -18.44 22.41 -2.00
CA ARG A 98 -17.60 21.54 -2.83
C ARG A 98 -18.38 20.86 -3.95
N THR A 99 -19.56 20.34 -3.66
CA THR A 99 -20.42 19.71 -4.68
C THR A 99 -20.75 20.72 -5.78
N LEU A 100 -21.24 21.91 -5.38
CA LEU A 100 -21.57 22.98 -6.33
C LEU A 100 -20.34 23.46 -7.13
N ARG A 101 -19.16 23.55 -6.51
CA ARG A 101 -17.91 23.91 -7.20
C ARG A 101 -17.44 22.83 -8.16
N HIS A 102 -17.71 21.56 -7.87
CA HIS A 102 -17.41 20.46 -8.77
C HIS A 102 -18.32 20.47 -9.99
N GLU A 103 -19.64 20.61 -9.78
CA GLU A 103 -20.65 20.77 -10.84
C GLU A 103 -20.30 21.97 -11.75
N ALA A 104 -19.99 23.12 -11.15
CA ALA A 104 -19.54 24.30 -11.88
C ALA A 104 -18.32 24.03 -12.77
N ARG A 105 -17.32 23.31 -12.25
CA ARG A 105 -16.09 23.00 -12.99
C ARG A 105 -16.33 22.01 -14.13
N GLU A 106 -17.14 20.99 -13.90
CA GLU A 106 -17.50 20.04 -14.96
C GLU A 106 -18.27 20.73 -16.08
N LEU A 107 -19.23 21.57 -15.74
CA LEU A 107 -20.02 22.34 -16.70
C LEU A 107 -19.14 23.31 -17.51
N LEU A 108 -18.26 24.07 -16.85
CA LEU A 108 -17.32 24.96 -17.53
C LEU A 108 -16.34 24.21 -18.45
N ALA A 109 -15.85 23.05 -18.03
CA ALA A 109 -14.98 22.21 -18.85
C ALA A 109 -15.72 21.54 -20.01
N GLU A 110 -17.01 21.25 -19.85
CA GLU A 110 -17.91 20.81 -20.92
C GLU A 110 -18.13 21.94 -21.94
N ASP A 111 -18.51 23.13 -21.47
CA ASP A 111 -18.72 24.33 -22.30
C ASP A 111 -17.46 24.68 -23.10
N GLU A 112 -16.29 24.68 -22.47
CA GLU A 112 -15.02 24.96 -23.14
C GLU A 112 -14.72 23.93 -24.24
N ARG A 113 -14.89 22.63 -23.96
CA ARG A 113 -14.68 21.55 -24.95
C ARG A 113 -15.67 21.63 -26.11
N ILE A 114 -16.92 22.01 -25.85
CA ILE A 114 -17.94 22.17 -26.90
C ILE A 114 -17.60 23.41 -27.73
N LEU A 115 -17.36 24.56 -27.11
CA LEU A 115 -17.02 25.81 -27.80
C LEU A 115 -15.76 25.66 -28.67
N GLU A 116 -14.72 24.96 -28.21
CA GLU A 116 -13.54 24.66 -29.04
C GLU A 116 -13.89 23.81 -30.28
N ARG A 117 -14.83 22.87 -30.14
CA ARG A 117 -15.24 21.95 -31.22
C ARG A 117 -16.18 22.59 -32.24
N VAL A 118 -17.02 23.52 -31.81
CA VAL A 118 -18.07 24.13 -32.65
C VAL A 118 -17.90 25.64 -32.80
N LYS A 119 -16.67 26.15 -32.63
CA LYS A 119 -16.32 27.58 -32.70
C LYS A 119 -16.87 28.30 -33.94
N ASP A 120 -16.94 27.62 -35.08
CA ASP A 120 -17.40 28.21 -36.36
C ASP A 120 -18.93 28.15 -36.51
N LYS A 121 -19.64 27.43 -35.63
CA LYS A 121 -21.09 27.20 -35.66
C LYS A 121 -21.86 27.93 -34.57
N VAL A 122 -21.16 28.51 -33.60
CA VAL A 122 -21.75 29.23 -32.46
C VAL A 122 -21.44 30.72 -32.62
N PRO A 123 -22.45 31.62 -32.56
CA PRO A 123 -22.22 33.06 -32.62
C PRO A 123 -21.28 33.55 -31.51
N ALA A 124 -20.41 34.51 -31.82
CA ALA A 124 -19.50 35.11 -30.84
C ALA A 124 -20.24 35.70 -29.62
N THR A 125 -21.46 36.22 -29.84
CA THR A 125 -22.33 36.75 -28.77
C THR A 125 -22.74 35.70 -27.74
N VAL A 126 -22.88 34.44 -28.14
CA VAL A 126 -23.19 33.32 -27.24
C VAL A 126 -21.96 32.98 -26.40
N ALA A 127 -20.77 32.93 -27.02
CA ALA A 127 -19.51 32.70 -26.30
C ALA A 127 -19.24 33.80 -25.26
N ASP A 128 -19.57 35.05 -25.59
CA ASP A 128 -19.46 36.18 -24.66
C ASP A 128 -20.40 36.07 -23.46
N ARG A 129 -21.67 35.68 -23.68
CA ARG A 129 -22.66 35.45 -22.60
C ARG A 129 -22.24 34.31 -21.68
N LEU A 130 -21.77 33.20 -22.24
CA LEU A 130 -21.24 32.07 -21.47
C LEU A 130 -20.01 32.48 -20.65
N THR A 131 -19.12 33.29 -21.24
CA THR A 131 -17.95 33.83 -20.51
C THR A 131 -18.36 34.73 -19.35
N GLU A 132 -19.34 35.61 -19.53
CA GLU A 132 -19.84 36.48 -18.46
C GLU A 132 -20.49 35.66 -17.34
N GLN A 133 -21.34 34.70 -17.69
CA GLN A 133 -21.99 33.83 -16.72
C GLN A 133 -20.97 32.95 -15.97
N ALA A 134 -19.95 32.45 -16.67
CA ALA A 134 -18.84 31.72 -16.07
C ALA A 134 -18.06 32.56 -15.04
N LEU A 135 -17.86 33.86 -15.29
CA LEU A 135 -17.21 34.77 -14.34
C LEU A 135 -18.08 35.01 -13.09
N ARG A 136 -19.41 35.02 -13.22
CA ARG A 136 -20.33 35.11 -12.07
C ARG A 136 -20.29 33.84 -11.22
N VAL A 137 -20.29 32.67 -11.86
CA VAL A 137 -20.08 31.37 -11.19
C VAL A 137 -18.74 31.35 -10.44
N GLU A 138 -17.65 31.81 -11.07
CA GLU A 138 -16.33 31.90 -10.43
C GLU A 138 -16.36 32.85 -9.23
N SER A 139 -17.00 34.01 -9.37
CA SER A 139 -17.11 35.01 -8.29
C SER A 139 -17.93 34.49 -7.11
N ALA A 140 -19.07 33.83 -7.36
CA ALA A 140 -19.90 33.21 -6.32
C ALA A 140 -19.18 32.04 -5.63
N SER A 141 -18.40 31.27 -6.38
CA SER A 141 -17.56 30.18 -5.87
C SER A 141 -16.50 30.66 -4.89
N VAL A 142 -15.82 31.76 -5.26
CA VAL A 142 -14.81 32.44 -4.44
C VAL A 142 -15.42 33.06 -3.19
N ALA A 143 -16.58 33.71 -3.31
CA ALA A 143 -17.30 34.31 -2.18
C ALA A 143 -17.77 33.27 -1.16
N GLY A 144 -17.86 31.99 -1.53
CA GLY A 144 -18.27 30.91 -0.62
C GLY A 144 -19.74 30.99 -0.21
N ASN A 145 -20.58 31.66 -0.99
CA ASN A 145 -22.02 31.70 -0.81
C ASN A 145 -22.66 30.55 -1.61
N ALA A 146 -23.12 29.52 -0.92
CA ALA A 146 -23.68 28.32 -1.53
C ALA A 146 -24.97 28.60 -2.32
N GLU A 147 -25.80 29.54 -1.85
CA GLU A 147 -27.04 29.89 -2.52
C GLU A 147 -26.78 30.65 -3.81
N ALA A 148 -25.92 31.67 -3.74
CA ALA A 148 -25.50 32.41 -4.93
C ALA A 148 -24.83 31.48 -5.95
N LEU A 149 -23.89 30.62 -5.53
CA LEU A 149 -23.22 29.69 -6.42
C LEU A 149 -24.21 28.73 -7.10
N ARG A 150 -25.20 28.22 -6.36
CA ARG A 150 -26.22 27.35 -6.92
C ARG A 150 -27.07 28.05 -7.98
N THR A 151 -27.44 29.30 -7.73
CA THR A 151 -28.20 30.12 -8.69
C THR A 151 -27.38 30.36 -9.96
N GLU A 152 -26.12 30.77 -9.82
CA GLU A 152 -25.27 31.05 -10.98
C GLU A 152 -24.94 29.80 -11.79
N VAL A 153 -24.74 28.64 -11.13
CA VAL A 153 -24.52 27.34 -11.82
C VAL A 153 -25.75 26.91 -12.60
N LYS A 154 -26.96 27.04 -12.03
CA LYS A 154 -28.21 26.76 -12.75
C LYS A 154 -28.41 27.67 -13.95
N ALA A 155 -28.08 28.96 -13.81
CA ALA A 155 -28.17 29.91 -14.91
C ALA A 155 -27.15 29.60 -16.02
N LEU A 156 -25.93 29.18 -15.66
CA LEU A 156 -24.96 28.68 -16.63
C LEU A 156 -25.48 27.41 -17.33
N GLU A 157 -26.03 26.45 -16.59
CA GLU A 157 -26.57 25.21 -17.16
C GLU A 157 -27.72 25.48 -18.12
N ALA A 158 -28.60 26.43 -17.81
CA ALA A 158 -29.68 26.85 -18.69
C ALA A 158 -29.15 27.43 -20.02
N LEU A 159 -28.14 28.31 -19.96
CA LEU A 159 -27.48 28.86 -21.16
C LEU A 159 -26.77 27.78 -21.97
N THR A 160 -26.08 26.85 -21.30
CA THR A 160 -25.44 25.69 -21.93
C THR A 160 -26.48 24.83 -22.64
N GLN A 161 -27.61 24.52 -22.01
CA GLN A 161 -28.67 23.72 -22.64
C GLN A 161 -29.29 24.42 -23.84
N GLU A 162 -29.58 25.72 -23.72
CA GLU A 162 -30.20 26.50 -24.79
C GLU A 162 -29.30 26.58 -26.03
N HIS A 163 -28.00 26.83 -25.85
CA HIS A 163 -27.11 27.14 -26.96
C HIS A 163 -26.15 26.02 -27.36
N LEU A 164 -25.75 25.18 -26.41
CA LEU A 164 -24.79 24.10 -26.61
C LEU A 164 -25.42 22.69 -26.50
N GLY A 165 -26.69 22.58 -26.08
CA GLY A 165 -27.43 21.33 -25.95
C GLY A 165 -27.35 20.39 -27.15
N PRO A 166 -27.50 20.87 -28.41
CA PRO A 166 -27.38 20.03 -29.60
C PRO A 166 -25.99 19.38 -29.79
N TYR A 167 -24.95 19.95 -29.18
CA TYR A 167 -23.56 19.50 -29.28
C TYR A 167 -23.10 18.70 -28.06
N ARG A 168 -23.98 18.57 -27.05
CA ARG A 168 -23.77 17.89 -25.79
C ARG A 168 -23.80 16.37 -25.96
N LYS A 169 -22.82 15.81 -26.67
CA LYS A 169 -22.62 14.35 -26.72
C LYS A 169 -21.75 13.94 -25.53
N GLN A 170 -22.30 13.14 -24.61
CA GLN A 170 -21.48 12.43 -23.63
C GLN A 170 -20.52 11.49 -24.37
N SER A 171 -19.23 11.83 -24.34
CA SER A 171 -18.17 10.96 -24.82
C SER A 171 -17.94 9.88 -23.77
N VAL A 172 -18.50 8.69 -23.97
CA VAL A 172 -18.20 7.49 -23.17
C VAL A 172 -16.67 7.24 -23.12
N TRP A 173 -15.95 7.66 -24.16
CA TRP A 173 -14.49 7.54 -24.27
C TRP A 173 -13.72 8.39 -23.24
N ASP A 174 -14.25 9.53 -22.80
CA ASP A 174 -13.59 10.36 -21.80
C ASP A 174 -13.63 9.69 -20.42
N PHE A 175 -14.74 9.03 -20.10
CA PHE A 175 -14.91 8.22 -18.89
C PHE A 175 -13.99 6.99 -18.91
N VAL A 176 -13.98 6.25 -20.03
CA VAL A 176 -13.12 5.07 -20.21
C VAL A 176 -11.63 5.45 -20.11
N GLY A 177 -11.23 6.56 -20.72
CA GLY A 177 -9.85 7.04 -20.68
C GLY A 177 -9.39 7.43 -19.27
N GLY A 178 -10.26 8.06 -18.47
CA GLY A 178 -9.97 8.37 -17.06
C GLY A 178 -9.83 7.11 -16.20
N PHE A 179 -10.75 6.16 -16.35
CA PHE A 179 -10.70 4.88 -15.64
C PHE A 179 -9.44 4.07 -16.02
N ALA A 180 -9.10 3.99 -17.30
CA ALA A 180 -7.90 3.31 -17.77
C ALA A 180 -6.62 3.92 -17.19
N LYS A 181 -6.52 5.25 -17.09
CA LYS A 181 -5.38 5.93 -16.44
C LYS A 181 -5.28 5.59 -14.96
N ALA A 182 -6.40 5.61 -14.23
CA ALA A 182 -6.42 5.25 -12.81
C ALA A 182 -6.01 3.78 -12.60
N LEU A 183 -6.51 2.87 -13.44
CA LEU A 183 -6.14 1.46 -13.44
C LEU A 183 -4.65 1.26 -13.74
N LEU A 184 -4.11 2.00 -14.71
CA LEU A 184 -2.69 1.98 -15.04
C LEU A 184 -1.83 2.47 -13.87
N ILE A 185 -2.20 3.57 -13.22
CA ILE A 185 -1.49 4.08 -12.04
C ILE A 185 -1.52 3.05 -10.91
N ALA A 186 -2.70 2.48 -10.62
CA ALA A 186 -2.85 1.44 -9.60
C ALA A 186 -2.00 0.20 -9.94
N ALA A 187 -1.97 -0.22 -11.21
CA ALA A 187 -1.15 -1.33 -11.68
C ALA A 187 0.34 -1.06 -11.54
N VAL A 188 0.81 0.16 -11.85
CA VAL A 188 2.22 0.56 -11.66
C VAL A 188 2.58 0.55 -10.17
N ILE A 189 1.74 1.12 -9.31
CA ILE A 189 1.97 1.12 -7.85
C ILE A 189 2.04 -0.31 -7.32
N ARG A 190 1.09 -1.16 -7.70
CA ARG A 190 1.03 -2.58 -7.30
C ARG A 190 2.24 -3.39 -7.80
N THR A 191 2.69 -3.10 -9.01
CA THR A 191 3.82 -3.82 -9.62
C THR A 191 5.15 -3.42 -8.98
N VAL A 192 5.34 -2.13 -8.66
CA VAL A 192 6.66 -1.57 -8.32
C VAL A 192 6.85 -1.28 -6.82
N LEU A 193 5.83 -0.76 -6.12
CA LEU A 193 6.04 -0.23 -4.77
C LEU A 193 5.70 -1.26 -3.68
N VAL A 194 4.42 -1.58 -3.54
CA VAL A 194 3.92 -2.34 -2.39
C VAL A 194 2.79 -3.27 -2.79
N GLU A 195 2.87 -4.52 -2.34
CA GLU A 195 1.78 -5.48 -2.44
C GLU A 195 1.35 -5.96 -1.05
N PRO A 196 0.05 -5.98 -0.75
CA PRO A 196 -0.45 -6.55 0.49
C PRO A 196 -0.51 -8.08 0.40
N TYR A 197 0.01 -8.75 1.43
CA TYR A 197 -0.10 -10.20 1.59
C TYR A 197 -0.81 -10.54 2.90
N ARG A 198 -1.74 -11.49 2.85
CA ARG A 198 -2.36 -12.06 4.06
C ARG A 198 -1.56 -13.27 4.51
N ILE A 199 -1.32 -13.40 5.81
CA ILE A 199 -0.64 -14.54 6.43
C ILE A 199 -1.69 -15.59 6.82
N PRO A 200 -1.74 -16.75 6.13
CA PRO A 200 -2.74 -17.77 6.41
C PRO A 200 -2.32 -18.76 7.49
N SER A 201 -1.00 -18.94 7.73
CA SER A 201 -0.47 -20.02 8.56
C SER A 201 0.48 -19.54 9.67
N GLY A 202 0.65 -20.37 10.69
CA GLY A 202 1.44 -20.08 11.90
C GLY A 202 2.96 -20.33 11.79
N SER A 203 3.48 -20.57 10.58
CA SER A 203 4.89 -20.97 10.41
C SER A 203 5.92 -19.87 10.71
N MET A 204 5.46 -18.63 10.81
CA MET A 204 6.26 -17.46 11.17
C MET A 204 5.92 -16.92 12.58
N LEU A 205 5.19 -17.71 13.40
CA LEU A 205 4.94 -17.34 14.79
C LEU A 205 6.26 -17.26 15.59
N PRO A 206 6.41 -16.30 16.52
CA PRO A 206 5.44 -15.26 16.89
C PRO A 206 5.57 -13.97 16.04
N THR A 207 6.60 -13.87 15.19
CA THR A 207 6.93 -12.69 14.39
C THR A 207 5.76 -12.25 13.52
N LEU A 208 5.16 -13.18 12.78
CA LEU A 208 3.91 -12.97 12.03
C LEU A 208 2.85 -13.94 12.53
N GLN A 209 1.69 -13.38 12.85
CA GLN A 209 0.55 -14.15 13.33
C GLN A 209 -0.45 -14.43 12.21
N ILE A 210 -1.19 -15.53 12.35
CA ILE A 210 -2.27 -15.88 11.41
C ILE A 210 -3.26 -14.73 11.33
N GLY A 211 -3.57 -14.32 10.10
CA GLY A 211 -4.46 -13.20 9.78
C GLY A 211 -3.82 -11.81 9.85
N ASP A 212 -2.51 -11.71 10.09
CA ASP A 212 -1.75 -10.52 9.73
C ASP A 212 -1.84 -10.24 8.24
N GLN A 213 -1.82 -8.97 7.88
CA GLN A 213 -1.68 -8.50 6.51
C GLN A 213 -0.45 -7.58 6.46
N VAL A 214 0.52 -7.95 5.65
CA VAL A 214 1.82 -7.29 5.57
C VAL A 214 1.98 -6.56 4.26
N PHE A 215 2.65 -5.41 4.31
CA PHE A 215 3.17 -4.75 3.11
C PHE A 215 4.53 -5.33 2.76
N VAL A 216 4.72 -5.63 1.48
CA VAL A 216 5.96 -6.20 0.94
C VAL A 216 6.67 -5.18 0.06
N ASN A 217 7.94 -4.93 0.36
CA ASN A 217 8.86 -4.12 -0.43
C ASN A 217 9.45 -4.95 -1.58
N LYS A 218 9.00 -4.67 -2.80
CA LYS A 218 9.53 -5.34 -4.01
C LYS A 218 10.81 -4.66 -4.51
N TYR A 219 10.88 -3.35 -4.33
CA TYR A 219 11.95 -2.50 -4.88
C TYR A 219 13.33 -2.87 -4.34
N ILE A 220 13.44 -3.36 -3.10
CA ILE A 220 14.73 -3.64 -2.47
C ILE A 220 15.58 -4.70 -3.21
N TYR A 221 14.94 -5.73 -3.78
CA TYR A 221 15.64 -6.82 -4.49
C TYR A 221 15.64 -6.65 -6.01
N GLY A 222 14.61 -6.02 -6.56
CA GLY A 222 14.45 -5.78 -7.99
C GLY A 222 12.99 -5.92 -8.44
N VAL A 223 12.63 -5.27 -9.54
CA VAL A 223 11.28 -5.35 -10.09
C VAL A 223 11.18 -6.57 -10.99
N ARG A 224 10.39 -7.55 -10.57
CA ARG A 224 10.05 -8.74 -11.36
C ARG A 224 9.14 -8.37 -12.53
N ILE A 225 9.43 -8.92 -13.72
CA ILE A 225 8.54 -8.74 -14.87
C ILE A 225 7.21 -9.46 -14.58
N PRO A 226 6.06 -8.79 -14.74
CA PRO A 226 4.75 -9.40 -14.50
C PRO A 226 4.64 -10.77 -15.18
N PHE A 227 4.07 -11.75 -14.46
CA PHE A 227 3.82 -13.12 -14.94
C PHE A 227 5.08 -13.99 -15.22
N THR A 228 6.29 -13.55 -14.86
CA THR A 228 7.53 -14.35 -15.04
C THR A 228 8.37 -14.36 -13.77
N ASN A 229 9.20 -15.37 -13.50
CA ASN A 229 10.17 -15.36 -12.38
C ASN A 229 11.48 -14.59 -12.73
N PHE A 230 11.45 -13.69 -13.72
CA PHE A 230 12.64 -12.98 -14.19
C PHE A 230 12.75 -11.58 -13.56
N VAL A 231 13.93 -11.31 -12.99
CA VAL A 231 14.31 -10.01 -12.42
C VAL A 231 15.48 -9.46 -13.25
N PRO A 232 15.27 -8.49 -14.15
CA PRO A 232 16.28 -8.05 -15.12
C PRO A 232 17.48 -7.37 -14.47
N PHE A 233 17.28 -6.70 -13.35
CA PHE A 233 18.33 -6.01 -12.60
C PHE A 233 17.98 -5.94 -11.12
N ARG A 234 19.01 -6.06 -10.27
CA ARG A 234 18.92 -5.76 -8.84
C ARG A 234 18.94 -4.25 -8.66
N ILE A 235 18.08 -3.71 -7.79
CA ILE A 235 17.97 -2.26 -7.63
C ILE A 235 18.75 -1.75 -6.42
N VAL A 236 18.52 -2.32 -5.23
CA VAL A 236 19.20 -1.86 -4.00
C VAL A 236 20.23 -2.87 -3.51
N ARG A 237 19.82 -4.10 -3.20
CA ARG A 237 20.71 -5.14 -2.68
C ARG A 237 20.17 -6.55 -2.90
N ALA A 238 21.01 -7.57 -2.71
CA ALA A 238 20.56 -8.96 -2.62
C ALA A 238 19.85 -9.23 -1.28
N PRO A 239 19.04 -10.30 -1.18
CA PRO A 239 18.54 -10.81 0.09
C PRO A 239 19.67 -11.08 1.07
N GLN A 240 19.49 -10.70 2.32
CA GLN A 240 20.47 -10.86 3.39
C GLN A 240 19.93 -11.79 4.47
N ARG A 241 20.84 -12.38 5.27
CA ARG A 241 20.45 -13.15 6.45
C ARG A 241 19.54 -12.32 7.35
N GLY A 242 18.49 -12.95 7.87
CA GLY A 242 17.48 -12.32 8.70
C GLY A 242 16.36 -11.61 7.95
N ASP A 243 16.47 -11.34 6.64
CA ASP A 243 15.35 -10.78 5.89
C ASP A 243 14.14 -11.75 5.91
N VAL A 244 12.96 -11.23 6.21
CA VAL A 244 11.70 -11.98 6.03
C VAL A 244 11.18 -11.69 4.63
N ILE A 245 11.11 -12.72 3.79
CA ILE A 245 10.80 -12.58 2.36
C ILE A 245 9.52 -13.32 1.99
N VAL A 246 8.78 -12.74 1.05
CA VAL A 246 7.67 -13.40 0.35
C VAL A 246 8.17 -13.91 -0.99
N PHE A 247 7.84 -15.15 -1.34
CA PHE A 247 8.25 -15.78 -2.60
C PHE A 247 7.17 -16.75 -3.09
N ASN A 248 7.04 -16.93 -4.41
CA ASN A 248 6.27 -18.07 -4.93
C ASN A 248 7.12 -19.33 -4.78
N ASN A 249 6.55 -20.40 -4.24
CA ASN A 249 7.27 -21.61 -3.92
C ASN A 249 7.85 -22.25 -5.21
N PRO A 250 9.18 -22.42 -5.32
CA PRO A 250 9.82 -22.99 -6.52
C PRO A 250 9.47 -24.46 -6.77
N VAL A 251 8.96 -25.18 -5.78
CA VAL A 251 8.53 -26.58 -5.93
C VAL A 251 7.03 -26.67 -6.29
N ASP A 252 6.24 -25.68 -5.90
CA ASP A 252 4.82 -25.56 -6.20
C ASP A 252 4.44 -24.08 -6.40
N GLU A 253 4.62 -23.57 -7.63
CA GLU A 253 4.43 -22.15 -7.94
C GLU A 253 3.01 -21.62 -7.73
N SER A 254 2.03 -22.49 -7.46
CA SER A 254 0.67 -22.11 -7.12
C SER A 254 0.55 -21.49 -5.71
N LYS A 255 1.58 -21.64 -4.87
CA LYS A 255 1.59 -21.20 -3.46
C LYS A 255 2.63 -20.13 -3.21
N ASP A 256 2.22 -19.12 -2.42
CA ASP A 256 3.12 -18.09 -1.91
C ASP A 256 3.50 -18.39 -0.47
N PHE A 257 4.80 -18.31 -0.18
CA PHE A 257 5.36 -18.57 1.13
C PHE A 257 6.01 -17.30 1.68
N ILE A 258 6.02 -17.19 3.00
CA ILE A 258 6.76 -16.17 3.73
C ILE A 258 7.66 -16.85 4.74
N LYS A 259 8.97 -16.60 4.66
CA LYS A 259 9.99 -17.22 5.50
C LYS A 259 11.15 -16.27 5.76
N ARG A 260 11.96 -16.57 6.76
CA ARG A 260 13.19 -15.84 7.06
C ARG A 260 14.37 -16.44 6.29
N VAL A 261 15.18 -15.60 5.67
CA VAL A 261 16.45 -15.99 5.06
C VAL A 261 17.45 -16.34 6.16
N VAL A 262 17.89 -17.59 6.18
CA VAL A 262 18.91 -18.09 7.12
C VAL A 262 20.27 -18.21 6.45
N GLY A 263 20.33 -18.76 5.25
CA GLY A 263 21.56 -18.89 4.45
C GLY A 263 21.49 -18.10 3.15
N ILE A 264 22.60 -17.48 2.78
CA ILE A 264 22.81 -16.79 1.49
C ILE A 264 23.82 -17.60 0.64
N PRO A 265 23.99 -17.30 -0.67
CA PRO A 265 24.87 -18.09 -1.54
C PRO A 265 26.25 -18.35 -0.96
N GLY A 266 26.69 -19.61 -1.02
CA GLY A 266 27.97 -20.06 -0.48
C GLY A 266 27.95 -20.46 1.00
N ASP A 267 26.89 -20.11 1.74
CA ASP A 267 26.76 -20.55 3.12
C ASP A 267 26.56 -22.06 3.21
N THR A 268 27.08 -22.65 4.28
CA THR A 268 26.71 -23.99 4.76
C THR A 268 25.86 -23.85 6.01
N VAL A 269 24.62 -24.33 5.95
CA VAL A 269 23.67 -24.26 7.07
C VAL A 269 23.49 -25.64 7.68
N GLU A 270 23.62 -25.73 8.99
CA GLU A 270 23.34 -26.92 9.79
C GLU A 270 22.41 -26.56 10.93
N ILE A 271 21.62 -27.53 11.39
CA ILE A 271 20.84 -27.39 12.62
C ILE A 271 21.25 -28.53 13.53
N VAL A 272 21.90 -28.21 14.65
CA VAL A 272 22.36 -29.19 15.64
C VAL A 272 21.68 -28.88 16.95
N ASP A 273 20.93 -29.83 17.49
CA ASP A 273 20.14 -29.64 18.72
C ASP A 273 19.24 -28.39 18.64
N GLY A 274 18.57 -28.23 17.50
CA GLY A 274 17.72 -27.06 17.23
C GLY A 274 18.46 -25.72 17.15
N VAL A 275 19.80 -25.70 17.23
CA VAL A 275 20.62 -24.49 17.07
C VAL A 275 21.06 -24.39 15.62
N VAL A 276 20.74 -23.27 14.97
CA VAL A 276 21.24 -22.96 13.63
C VAL A 276 22.74 -22.70 13.70
N ARG A 277 23.51 -23.33 12.82
CA ARG A 277 24.93 -23.06 12.59
C ARG A 277 25.12 -22.63 11.14
N ILE A 278 25.88 -21.56 10.94
CA ILE A 278 26.19 -21.04 9.61
C ILE A 278 27.70 -21.06 9.46
N ASN A 279 28.20 -21.76 8.43
CA ASN A 279 29.63 -21.95 8.17
C ASN A 279 30.38 -22.50 9.41
N GLY A 280 29.73 -23.40 10.15
CA GLY A 280 30.24 -24.00 11.38
C GLY A 280 30.02 -23.16 12.65
N GLU A 281 29.65 -21.89 12.54
CA GLU A 281 29.43 -20.99 13.68
C GLU A 281 27.99 -21.10 14.21
N ALA A 282 27.85 -21.51 15.48
CA ALA A 282 26.55 -21.57 16.14
C ALA A 282 25.97 -20.17 16.36
N GLN A 283 24.76 -19.95 15.86
CA GLN A 283 24.02 -18.72 16.07
C GLN A 283 23.50 -18.68 17.51
N THR A 284 23.73 -17.56 18.20
CA THR A 284 23.39 -17.48 19.63
C THR A 284 21.89 -17.40 19.82
N ARG A 285 21.38 -18.03 20.89
CA ARG A 285 19.99 -17.88 21.29
C ARG A 285 19.87 -17.82 22.81
N THR A 286 18.90 -17.06 23.29
CA THR A 286 18.56 -16.97 24.72
C THR A 286 17.15 -17.48 24.92
N LEU A 287 16.96 -18.37 25.90
CA LEU A 287 15.63 -18.80 26.32
C LEU A 287 14.86 -17.61 26.90
N VAL A 288 13.67 -17.34 26.39
CA VAL A 288 12.78 -16.27 26.88
C VAL A 288 11.67 -16.87 27.73
N SER A 289 11.01 -17.93 27.25
CA SER A 289 9.98 -18.65 28.00
C SER A 289 9.96 -20.12 27.59
N PRO A 290 9.98 -21.07 28.55
CA PRO A 290 9.91 -22.51 28.27
C PRO A 290 8.50 -23.02 27.94
N ASP A 291 7.47 -22.22 28.23
CA ASP A 291 6.05 -22.55 28.25
C ASP A 291 5.21 -21.47 27.54
N PHE A 292 5.69 -21.01 26.39
CA PHE A 292 5.08 -19.92 25.64
C PHE A 292 3.88 -20.43 24.84
N VAL A 293 2.69 -19.90 25.11
CA VAL A 293 1.47 -20.28 24.39
C VAL A 293 1.27 -19.38 23.17
N VAL A 294 1.08 -20.00 22.00
CA VAL A 294 0.62 -19.33 20.79
C VAL A 294 -0.76 -19.83 20.36
N HIS A 295 -1.56 -18.94 19.79
CA HIS A 295 -2.85 -19.31 19.21
C HIS A 295 -2.67 -19.64 17.74
N ASN A 296 -2.83 -20.93 17.42
CA ASN A 296 -2.68 -21.45 16.07
C ASN A 296 -4.06 -21.82 15.51
N TRP A 297 -4.15 -22.01 14.19
CA TRP A 297 -5.41 -22.26 13.49
C TRP A 297 -5.40 -23.67 12.89
N ASP A 298 -6.38 -24.48 13.27
CA ASP A 298 -6.62 -25.75 12.63
C ASP A 298 -7.50 -25.52 11.39
N GLU A 299 -6.90 -25.59 10.21
CA GLU A 299 -7.61 -25.43 8.94
C GLU A 299 -8.68 -26.51 8.70
N ARG A 300 -8.52 -27.72 9.28
CA ARG A 300 -9.47 -28.83 9.10
C ARG A 300 -10.66 -28.69 10.03
N ALA A 301 -10.41 -28.33 11.28
CA ALA A 301 -11.47 -28.13 12.27
C ALA A 301 -12.10 -26.74 12.18
N GLY A 302 -11.45 -25.77 11.51
CA GLY A 302 -11.92 -24.40 11.39
C GLY A 302 -11.99 -23.66 12.72
N GLN A 303 -11.05 -23.95 13.63
CA GLN A 303 -11.04 -23.38 14.98
C GLN A 303 -9.62 -23.03 15.44
N TRP A 304 -9.56 -22.07 16.35
CA TRP A 304 -8.32 -21.71 17.06
C TRP A 304 -8.00 -22.76 18.12
N PHE A 305 -6.72 -23.01 18.34
CA PHE A 305 -6.23 -23.84 19.45
C PHE A 305 -4.96 -23.24 20.04
N ASP A 306 -4.72 -23.56 21.31
CA ASP A 306 -3.51 -23.16 22.03
C ASP A 306 -2.42 -24.19 21.79
N GLN A 307 -1.24 -23.69 21.40
CA GLN A 307 -0.05 -24.49 21.17
C GLN A 307 1.06 -24.03 22.11
N GLU A 308 1.53 -24.94 22.96
CA GLU A 308 2.68 -24.70 23.85
C GLU A 308 3.98 -24.86 23.07
N GLU A 309 4.83 -23.84 23.13
CA GLU A 309 6.10 -23.76 22.43
C GLU A 309 7.18 -23.19 23.37
N VAL A 310 8.45 -23.48 23.07
CA VAL A 310 9.59 -22.87 23.74
C VAL A 310 10.01 -21.63 22.95
N LEU A 311 9.92 -20.45 23.58
CA LEU A 311 10.29 -19.19 22.97
C LEU A 311 11.77 -18.88 23.21
N TYR A 312 12.50 -18.71 22.11
CA TYR A 312 13.87 -18.23 22.09
C TYR A 312 13.97 -16.87 21.42
N ARG A 313 14.96 -16.08 21.87
CA ARG A 313 15.48 -14.92 21.14
C ARG A 313 16.77 -15.36 20.46
N GLU A 314 16.76 -15.46 19.14
CA GLU A 314 17.90 -15.89 18.32
C GLU A 314 18.58 -14.68 17.67
N ASP A 315 19.91 -14.66 17.69
CA ASP A 315 20.74 -13.72 16.95
C ASP A 315 21.32 -14.40 15.71
N LEU A 316 20.78 -14.06 14.55
CA LEU A 316 21.17 -14.58 13.26
C LEU A 316 22.14 -13.61 12.60
N SER A 317 23.43 -13.74 12.90
CA SER A 317 24.50 -12.90 12.35
C SER A 317 24.26 -11.39 12.54
N GLY A 318 23.76 -10.97 13.71
CA GLY A 318 23.43 -9.59 14.08
C GLY A 318 21.94 -9.24 13.95
N VAL A 319 21.11 -10.14 13.40
CA VAL A 319 19.66 -9.96 13.29
C VAL A 319 18.94 -10.73 14.38
N VAL A 320 18.56 -10.01 15.44
CA VAL A 320 17.86 -10.55 16.59
C VAL A 320 16.37 -10.69 16.31
N HIS A 321 15.84 -11.90 16.43
CA HIS A 321 14.42 -12.21 16.21
C HIS A 321 13.92 -13.28 17.20
N SER A 322 12.60 -13.49 17.22
CA SER A 322 11.98 -14.55 18.02
C SER A 322 11.87 -15.84 17.21
N SER A 323 12.12 -16.98 17.84
CA SER A 323 11.88 -18.30 17.26
C SER A 323 11.19 -19.21 18.26
N LEU A 324 10.34 -20.11 17.75
CA LEU A 324 9.65 -21.13 18.53
C LEU A 324 10.22 -22.50 18.21
N GLN A 325 10.31 -23.34 19.22
CA GLN A 325 10.62 -24.75 19.10
C GLN A 325 9.68 -25.57 19.95
N SER A 326 9.30 -26.74 19.46
CA SER A 326 8.39 -27.61 20.20
C SER A 326 9.08 -28.12 21.47
N PRO A 327 8.36 -28.17 22.60
CA PRO A 327 8.92 -28.63 23.87
C PRO A 327 9.36 -30.09 23.78
N MET A 328 8.67 -30.89 22.96
CA MET A 328 9.11 -32.24 22.58
C MET A 328 9.94 -32.17 21.29
N ARG A 329 11.24 -32.43 21.41
CA ARG A 329 12.09 -32.72 20.25
C ARG A 329 11.67 -34.05 19.63
N MET A 330 11.45 -34.05 18.32
CA MET A 330 11.23 -35.31 17.61
C MET A 330 12.54 -36.14 17.62
N PRO A 331 12.49 -37.41 18.06
CA PRO A 331 13.65 -38.31 18.01
C PRO A 331 14.21 -38.41 16.59
N GLY A 332 15.53 -38.42 16.44
CA GLY A 332 16.20 -38.54 15.13
C GLY A 332 16.37 -37.24 14.34
N ARG A 333 16.02 -36.07 14.92
CA ARG A 333 16.30 -34.73 14.36
C ARG A 333 17.34 -33.94 15.15
N GLU A 334 18.34 -34.65 15.65
CA GLU A 334 19.43 -34.03 16.43
C GLU A 334 20.38 -33.23 15.54
N HIS A 335 20.52 -33.64 14.27
CA HIS A 335 21.36 -32.98 13.27
C HIS A 335 20.65 -32.96 11.92
N GLU A 336 20.45 -31.76 11.37
CA GLU A 336 20.02 -31.54 9.99
C GLU A 336 21.10 -30.81 9.19
N GLY A 337 21.24 -31.15 7.90
CA GLY A 337 22.29 -30.63 7.03
C GLY A 337 23.54 -31.52 7.01
N PRO A 338 24.69 -31.01 6.54
CA PRO A 338 24.89 -29.63 6.03
C PRO A 338 24.17 -29.34 4.71
N TYR A 339 23.61 -28.14 4.62
CA TYR A 339 22.99 -27.61 3.39
C TYR A 339 23.85 -26.49 2.82
N THR A 340 24.50 -26.72 1.68
CA THR A 340 25.25 -25.67 0.98
C THR A 340 24.32 -24.88 0.08
N VAL A 341 24.25 -23.56 0.26
CA VAL A 341 23.34 -22.69 -0.49
C VAL A 341 23.91 -22.43 -1.90
N PRO A 342 23.19 -22.79 -2.98
CA PRO A 342 23.64 -22.54 -4.34
C PRO A 342 23.78 -21.05 -4.66
N THR A 343 24.50 -20.75 -5.74
CA THR A 343 24.53 -19.41 -6.32
C THR A 343 23.12 -18.93 -6.67
N ASP A 344 22.86 -17.63 -6.51
CA ASP A 344 21.58 -16.98 -6.82
C ASP A 344 20.35 -17.57 -6.10
N SER A 345 20.55 -18.25 -4.98
CA SER A 345 19.47 -18.78 -4.15
C SER A 345 19.67 -18.42 -2.67
N VAL A 346 18.61 -18.54 -1.88
CA VAL A 346 18.67 -18.47 -0.42
C VAL A 346 18.12 -19.74 0.22
N PHE A 347 18.61 -20.04 1.42
CA PHE A 347 18.02 -21.03 2.31
C PHE A 347 17.17 -20.31 3.35
N VAL A 348 15.89 -20.67 3.41
CA VAL A 348 14.89 -20.04 4.28
C VAL A 348 14.34 -21.00 5.33
N MET A 349 14.03 -20.47 6.52
CA MET A 349 13.36 -21.17 7.61
C MET A 349 12.19 -20.36 8.16
N GLY A 350 11.20 -21.04 8.74
CA GLY A 350 10.16 -20.40 9.53
C GLY A 350 10.66 -20.05 10.92
N ASP A 351 10.11 -18.99 11.51
CA ASP A 351 10.39 -18.63 12.91
C ASP A 351 9.76 -19.64 13.87
N ASN A 352 8.65 -20.28 13.48
CA ASN A 352 8.10 -21.44 14.17
C ASN A 352 8.78 -22.71 13.63
N ARG A 353 9.92 -23.06 14.23
CA ARG A 353 10.93 -23.96 13.64
C ARG A 353 10.41 -25.37 13.42
N ASP A 354 9.65 -25.92 14.36
CA ASP A 354 9.15 -27.29 14.26
C ASP A 354 7.82 -27.39 13.50
N ASN A 355 7.14 -26.25 13.29
CA ASN A 355 5.86 -26.15 12.57
C ASN A 355 5.99 -25.36 11.26
N SER A 356 7.06 -25.60 10.50
CA SER A 356 7.34 -24.88 9.27
C SER A 356 7.75 -25.81 8.13
N ALA A 357 6.93 -25.86 7.08
CA ALA A 357 7.35 -26.34 5.77
C ALA A 357 8.26 -25.28 5.13
N ASP A 358 9.57 -25.47 5.23
CA ASP A 358 10.58 -24.55 4.70
C ASP A 358 11.68 -25.32 3.95
N SER A 359 12.87 -24.72 3.77
CA SER A 359 13.94 -25.28 2.94
C SER A 359 14.38 -26.66 3.41
N ARG A 360 14.27 -26.96 4.72
CA ARG A 360 14.61 -28.25 5.31
C ARG A 360 13.68 -29.39 4.85
N TYR A 361 12.46 -29.05 4.43
CA TYR A 361 11.39 -29.99 4.17
C TYR A 361 10.79 -29.78 2.77
N ASN A 362 11.65 -29.62 1.77
CA ASN A 362 11.29 -29.47 0.36
C ASN A 362 10.20 -28.41 0.11
N LEU A 363 10.16 -27.35 0.94
CA LEU A 363 9.13 -26.31 0.91
C LEU A 363 7.69 -26.87 0.92
N GLY A 364 7.47 -27.98 1.63
CA GLY A 364 6.17 -28.62 1.81
C GLY A 364 5.68 -29.46 0.63
N ALA A 365 6.50 -29.63 -0.41
CA ALA A 365 6.19 -30.56 -1.49
C ALA A 365 6.44 -32.02 -1.06
N PRO A 366 5.67 -33.00 -1.59
CA PRO A 366 5.86 -34.40 -1.28
C PRO A 366 7.30 -34.86 -1.57
N GLY A 367 7.84 -35.70 -0.71
CA GLY A 367 9.20 -36.23 -0.80
C GLY A 367 10.11 -35.73 0.31
N TYR A 368 11.29 -36.33 0.40
CA TYR A 368 12.33 -35.95 1.34
C TYR A 368 13.42 -35.18 0.59
N GLY A 369 13.79 -34.00 1.08
CA GLY A 369 14.85 -33.23 0.46
C GLY A 369 14.92 -31.79 0.93
N VAL A 370 16.04 -31.15 0.59
CA VAL A 370 16.24 -29.72 0.74
C VAL A 370 15.79 -29.00 -0.52
N ALA A 371 15.14 -27.85 -0.36
CA ALA A 371 14.85 -26.94 -1.46
C ALA A 371 15.36 -25.54 -1.13
N TYR A 372 15.85 -24.83 -2.14
CA TYR A 372 16.34 -23.46 -2.01
C TYR A 372 15.40 -22.52 -2.76
N VAL A 373 15.41 -21.24 -2.41
CA VAL A 373 14.59 -20.23 -3.08
C VAL A 373 15.47 -19.42 -4.03
N PRO A 374 15.36 -19.62 -5.37
CA PRO A 374 16.10 -18.80 -6.32
C PRO A 374 15.63 -17.35 -6.24
N TYR A 375 16.52 -16.39 -6.48
CA TYR A 375 16.20 -14.96 -6.36
C TYR A 375 15.01 -14.53 -7.23
N GLY A 376 14.82 -15.17 -8.39
CA GLY A 376 13.68 -14.90 -9.28
C GLY A 376 12.30 -15.23 -8.70
N HIS A 377 12.24 -16.11 -7.70
CA HIS A 377 11.01 -16.46 -6.98
C HIS A 377 10.67 -15.45 -5.87
N ILE A 378 11.63 -14.63 -5.46
CA ILE A 378 11.43 -13.66 -4.38
C ILE A 378 10.58 -12.50 -4.89
N LYS A 379 9.40 -12.33 -4.29
CA LYS A 379 8.46 -11.24 -4.59
C LYS A 379 8.82 -9.95 -3.87
N GLY A 380 9.43 -10.05 -2.68
CA GLY A 380 9.92 -8.90 -1.93
C GLY A 380 10.13 -9.19 -0.44
N LYS A 381 10.55 -8.17 0.30
CA LYS A 381 10.77 -8.22 1.75
C LYS A 381 9.51 -7.79 2.51
N ALA A 382 9.07 -8.56 3.49
CA ALA A 382 8.00 -8.15 4.38
C ALA A 382 8.46 -6.97 5.27
N MET A 383 7.69 -5.90 5.28
CA MET A 383 8.07 -4.65 5.95
C MET A 383 7.35 -4.44 7.27
N VAL A 384 6.02 -4.46 7.20
CA VAL A 384 5.16 -3.98 8.28
C VAL A 384 3.79 -4.63 8.19
N VAL A 385 3.19 -4.94 9.34
CA VAL A 385 1.81 -5.37 9.46
C VAL A 385 0.89 -4.15 9.39
N TRP A 386 0.10 -4.00 8.32
CA TRP A 386 -0.80 -2.84 8.16
C TRP A 386 -2.22 -3.10 8.64
N LEU A 387 -2.60 -4.37 8.75
CA LEU A 387 -3.88 -4.83 9.30
C LEU A 387 -3.67 -6.20 9.92
N SER A 388 -4.40 -6.50 11.00
CA SER A 388 -4.31 -7.78 11.66
C SER A 388 -5.67 -8.19 12.20
N LEU A 389 -6.13 -9.37 11.76
CA LEU A 389 -7.39 -9.98 12.19
C LEU A 389 -7.07 -11.37 12.74
N GLY A 390 -7.32 -11.63 14.01
CA GLY A 390 -6.96 -12.93 14.60
C GLY A 390 -7.61 -13.18 15.96
N TYR A 391 -7.21 -14.27 16.59
CA TYR A 391 -7.76 -14.72 17.87
C TYR A 391 -7.80 -13.60 18.92
N GLY A 392 -8.92 -13.45 19.61
CA GLY A 392 -9.06 -12.55 20.77
C GLY A 392 -9.03 -11.05 20.43
N GLY A 393 -8.97 -10.66 19.16
CA GLY A 393 -8.96 -9.25 18.78
C GLY A 393 -10.28 -8.51 19.11
N LEU A 394 -10.29 -7.19 18.93
CA LEU A 394 -11.47 -6.36 19.14
C LEU A 394 -12.65 -6.85 18.29
N LEU A 395 -13.84 -6.94 18.88
CA LEU A 395 -15.05 -7.50 18.26
C LEU A 395 -14.97 -9.00 17.91
N SER A 396 -14.01 -9.75 18.44
CA SER A 396 -13.87 -11.20 18.20
C SER A 396 -15.13 -12.01 18.48
N ASN A 397 -15.90 -11.63 19.51
CA ASN A 397 -17.18 -12.26 19.85
C ASN A 397 -18.24 -12.14 18.73
N LEU A 398 -18.11 -11.16 17.82
CA LEU A 398 -19.03 -10.99 16.68
C LEU A 398 -18.64 -11.83 15.45
N PHE A 399 -17.41 -12.37 15.42
CA PHE A 399 -16.85 -13.04 14.24
C PHE A 399 -16.15 -14.36 14.62
N GLY A 400 -16.78 -15.16 15.49
CA GLY A 400 -16.33 -16.53 15.78
C GLY A 400 -14.92 -16.61 16.38
N GLY A 401 -14.56 -15.66 17.25
CA GLY A 401 -13.25 -15.62 17.92
C GLY A 401 -12.18 -14.83 17.18
N THR A 402 -12.43 -14.36 15.95
CA THR A 402 -11.49 -13.55 15.17
C THR A 402 -11.84 -12.07 15.27
N GLY A 403 -10.93 -11.21 15.72
CA GLY A 403 -11.17 -9.78 15.86
C GLY A 403 -9.99 -8.92 15.41
N LEU A 404 -10.18 -7.61 15.46
CA LEU A 404 -9.16 -6.62 15.06
C LEU A 404 -8.07 -6.48 16.13
N ARG A 405 -6.82 -6.78 15.75
CA ARG A 405 -5.62 -6.68 16.59
C ARG A 405 -4.89 -5.36 16.35
N VAL A 406 -5.34 -4.31 17.04
CA VAL A 406 -4.81 -2.94 16.85
C VAL A 406 -3.37 -2.83 17.35
N GLU A 407 -2.98 -3.63 18.34
CA GLU A 407 -1.62 -3.73 18.86
C GLU A 407 -0.63 -4.24 17.82
N ARG A 408 -1.07 -4.89 16.73
CA ARG A 408 -0.19 -5.32 15.63
C ARG A 408 -0.11 -4.30 14.48
N PHE A 409 -0.85 -3.20 14.54
CA PHE A 409 -0.83 -2.20 13.47
C PHE A 409 0.52 -1.47 13.40
N PHE A 410 1.05 -1.38 12.20
CA PHE A 410 2.34 -0.81 11.87
C PHE A 410 3.53 -1.45 12.61
N GLU A 411 3.37 -2.70 13.06
CA GLU A 411 4.46 -3.48 13.66
C GLU A 411 5.49 -3.84 12.57
N PRO A 412 6.75 -3.39 12.68
CA PRO A 412 7.79 -3.73 11.72
C PRO A 412 8.11 -5.22 11.75
N VAL A 413 8.22 -5.85 10.59
CA VAL A 413 8.58 -7.26 10.47
C VAL A 413 10.10 -7.35 10.56
N ARG A 414 10.61 -7.92 11.67
CA ARG A 414 12.05 -8.06 11.93
C ARG A 414 12.44 -9.42 12.42
#